data_AF-A0A3M1YA04-F1
#
_entry.id   AF-A0A3M1YA04-F1
#
_cell.length_a   1.000
_cell.length_b   1.000
_cell.length_c   1.000
_cell.angle_alpha   90.00
_cell.angle_beta   90.00
_cell.angle_gamma   90.00
#
_symmetry.space_group_name_H-M   'P 1'
#
loop_
_entity.id
_entity.type
_entity.pdbx_description
1 polymer ?
#
loop_
_entity_poly.entity_id
_entity_poly.type
_entity_poly.pdbx_seq_one_letter_code
_entity_poly.pdbx_strand_id
1 'polypeptide(L)'
;MGKKKKTSTTTYVTTTTKTKLVKMTYIQTLAIANELADTTALETEGQTGQLQQLSSQTSSKFFGFKKKKTTTSAKTDTTGEKIIDQWLQPEFDKIRYAVGIRELSVAAYKFAEQSELISVPFVSPKEIVKVNVVVDEYIPPQFDLSQRWIKYFIKVEGSNNWIRINPMNSPTIFDESGAIVPKIINFNLPKPTTAQLEDKYQFTDDPVKKLRFRAVLTRPVGGDNESITPMLKSYRLIMVPRS
;
A
#
# COMPACT_ATOMS: atom_id res chain seq x y z
N MET A 1 11.22 -66.51 -83.55
CA MET A 1 11.00 -65.11 -83.12
C MET A 1 10.88 -65.03 -81.59
N GLY A 2 11.98 -64.72 -80.88
CA GLY A 2 11.98 -64.59 -79.42
C GLY A 2 11.65 -63.15 -78.99
N LYS A 3 10.48 -62.93 -78.39
CA LYS A 3 10.06 -61.61 -77.88
C LYS A 3 10.92 -61.21 -76.67
N LYS A 4 11.75 -60.17 -76.82
CA LYS A 4 12.51 -59.58 -75.71
C LYS A 4 11.55 -58.97 -74.68
N LYS A 5 11.48 -59.54 -73.47
CA LYS A 5 10.72 -58.97 -72.35
C LYS A 5 11.40 -57.67 -71.87
N LYS A 6 10.69 -56.54 -71.97
CA LYS A 6 11.11 -55.24 -71.42
C LYS A 6 11.08 -55.30 -69.89
N THR A 7 12.12 -54.77 -69.25
CA THR A 7 12.17 -54.60 -67.79
C THR A 7 11.56 -53.24 -67.47
N SER A 8 10.54 -53.20 -66.63
CA SER A 8 10.05 -51.95 -66.04
C SER A 8 10.73 -51.77 -64.68
N THR A 9 11.40 -50.66 -64.48
CA THR A 9 11.97 -50.27 -63.18
C THR A 9 10.98 -49.31 -62.53
N THR A 10 10.42 -49.69 -61.39
CA THR A 10 9.49 -48.83 -60.64
C THR A 10 10.27 -48.25 -59.46
N THR A 11 10.46 -46.94 -59.45
CA THR A 11 11.13 -46.22 -58.35
C THR A 11 10.09 -45.87 -57.30
N TYR A 12 10.25 -46.38 -56.08
CA TYR A 12 9.43 -45.95 -54.94
C TYR A 12 10.16 -44.81 -54.22
N VAL A 13 9.54 -43.65 -54.13
CA VAL A 13 10.01 -42.54 -53.29
C VAL A 13 9.29 -42.66 -51.96
N THR A 14 10.02 -42.96 -50.89
CA THR A 14 9.45 -43.06 -49.54
C THR A 14 9.90 -41.83 -48.75
N THR A 15 9.01 -40.87 -48.54
CA THR A 15 9.28 -39.71 -47.70
C THR A 15 9.03 -40.07 -46.24
N THR A 16 10.09 -40.18 -45.44
CA THR A 16 9.98 -40.45 -44.00
C THR A 16 10.11 -39.14 -43.25
N THR A 17 9.01 -38.61 -42.71
CA THR A 17 9.02 -37.41 -41.86
C THR A 17 9.33 -37.82 -40.42
N LYS A 18 10.44 -37.32 -39.86
CA LYS A 18 10.74 -37.45 -38.43
C LYS A 18 10.25 -36.19 -37.72
N THR A 19 9.48 -36.35 -36.66
CA THR A 19 9.00 -35.25 -35.82
C THR A 19 9.63 -35.37 -34.45
N LYS A 20 10.28 -34.30 -33.97
CA LYS A 20 10.87 -34.22 -32.63
C LYS A 20 10.09 -33.21 -31.80
N LEU A 21 9.65 -33.61 -30.62
CA LEU A 21 8.99 -32.72 -29.67
C LEU A 21 10.02 -32.07 -28.76
N VAL A 22 10.11 -30.74 -28.80
CA VAL A 22 11.02 -29.95 -27.96
C VAL A 22 10.20 -29.24 -26.88
N LYS A 23 10.52 -29.48 -25.61
CA LYS A 23 9.88 -28.80 -24.48
C LYS A 23 10.62 -27.49 -24.20
N MET A 24 9.91 -26.37 -24.20
CA MET A 24 10.46 -25.05 -23.91
C MET A 24 9.89 -24.50 -22.60
N THR A 25 10.67 -23.67 -21.91
CA THR A 25 10.18 -22.95 -20.72
C THR A 25 9.21 -21.84 -21.12
N TYR A 26 8.36 -21.39 -20.19
CA TYR A 26 7.38 -20.33 -20.44
C TYR A 26 8.03 -19.03 -20.96
N ILE A 27 9.19 -18.64 -20.42
CA ILE A 27 9.92 -17.43 -20.85
C ILE A 27 10.44 -17.59 -22.27
N GLN A 28 11.01 -18.75 -22.62
CA GLN A 28 11.45 -19.03 -24.00
C GLN A 28 10.27 -19.04 -24.98
N THR A 29 9.12 -19.56 -24.54
CA THR A 29 7.91 -19.59 -25.36
C THR A 29 7.37 -18.19 -25.63
N LEU A 30 7.38 -17.31 -24.61
CA LEU A 30 7.02 -15.89 -24.77
C LEU A 30 8.03 -15.12 -25.63
N ALA A 31 9.33 -15.43 -25.52
CA ALA A 31 10.36 -14.80 -26.33
C ALA A 31 10.19 -15.13 -27.82
N ILE A 32 9.89 -16.40 -28.15
CA ILE A 32 9.63 -16.84 -29.52
C ILE A 32 8.31 -16.27 -30.05
N ALA A 33 7.25 -16.29 -29.24
CA ALA A 33 5.93 -15.77 -29.65
C ALA A 33 5.92 -14.26 -29.93
N ASN A 34 6.85 -13.50 -29.33
CA ASN A 34 7.02 -12.07 -29.58
C ASN A 34 8.15 -11.78 -30.58
N GLU A 35 8.65 -12.79 -31.32
CA GLU A 35 9.76 -12.68 -32.29
C GLU A 35 11.08 -12.16 -31.71
N LEU A 36 11.22 -12.20 -30.37
CA LEU A 36 12.41 -11.73 -29.65
C LEU A 36 13.52 -12.78 -29.56
N ALA A 37 13.22 -14.04 -29.88
CA ALA A 37 14.17 -15.14 -29.92
C ALA A 37 14.04 -15.90 -31.23
N ASP A 38 15.17 -16.08 -31.93
CA ASP A 38 15.23 -16.79 -33.19
C ASP A 38 15.27 -18.31 -32.95
N THR A 39 14.36 -19.05 -33.59
CA THR A 39 14.29 -20.51 -33.51
C THR A 39 15.28 -21.20 -34.43
N THR A 40 16.01 -20.47 -35.28
CA THR A 40 17.03 -21.02 -36.19
C THR A 40 18.13 -21.78 -35.46
N ALA A 41 18.47 -21.43 -34.23
CA ALA A 41 19.47 -22.16 -33.43
C ALA A 41 18.98 -23.54 -32.93
N LEU A 42 17.67 -23.82 -33.02
CA LEU A 42 17.10 -25.15 -32.78
C LEU A 42 17.05 -25.99 -34.07
N GLU A 43 17.25 -25.36 -35.23
CA GLU A 43 17.47 -26.05 -36.49
C GLU A 43 18.91 -26.57 -36.45
N THR A 44 19.07 -27.89 -36.40
CA THR A 44 20.42 -28.47 -36.38
C THR A 44 21.03 -28.24 -37.77
N GLU A 45 22.16 -27.54 -37.86
CA GLU A 45 22.93 -27.44 -39.10
C GLU A 45 23.15 -28.86 -39.65
N GLY A 46 22.66 -29.09 -40.87
CA GLY A 46 22.75 -30.38 -41.52
C GLY A 46 24.21 -30.81 -41.66
N GLN A 47 24.60 -31.86 -40.93
CA GLN A 47 25.88 -32.51 -41.18
C GLN A 47 25.86 -33.16 -42.57
N THR A 48 26.74 -32.69 -43.44
CA THR A 48 27.07 -33.36 -44.71
C THR A 48 27.77 -34.69 -44.39
N GLY A 49 27.12 -35.84 -44.64
CA GLY A 49 27.69 -37.12 -44.21
C GLY A 49 27.16 -38.39 -44.89
N GLN A 50 27.84 -38.76 -45.98
CA GLN A 50 28.16 -40.12 -46.47
C GLN A 50 27.08 -41.07 -47.04
N LEU A 51 27.34 -41.50 -48.28
CA LEU A 51 26.73 -42.66 -48.94
C LEU A 51 27.07 -43.96 -48.20
N GLN A 52 26.09 -44.59 -47.54
CA GLN A 52 26.18 -45.99 -47.12
C GLN A 52 25.45 -46.91 -48.12
N GLN A 53 26.21 -47.72 -48.86
CA GLN A 53 25.67 -48.86 -49.61
C GLN A 53 25.33 -50.00 -48.64
N LEU A 54 24.05 -50.23 -48.38
CA LEU A 54 23.60 -51.48 -47.75
C LEU A 54 23.36 -52.54 -48.83
N SER A 55 24.26 -53.53 -48.92
CA SER A 55 24.04 -54.74 -49.71
C SER A 55 23.49 -55.87 -48.82
N SER A 56 22.19 -56.18 -48.92
CA SER A 56 21.64 -57.39 -48.31
C SER A 56 21.62 -58.53 -49.33
N GLN A 57 22.46 -59.55 -49.11
CA GLN A 57 22.37 -60.85 -49.79
C GLN A 57 21.40 -61.73 -49.00
N THR A 58 20.22 -62.00 -49.57
CA THR A 58 19.32 -63.04 -49.04
C THR A 58 19.28 -64.20 -50.02
N SER A 59 19.88 -65.33 -49.61
CA SER A 59 19.93 -66.58 -50.36
C SER A 59 18.75 -67.48 -49.97
N SER A 60 17.79 -67.64 -50.88
CA SER A 60 16.83 -68.75 -50.83
C SER A 60 16.78 -69.43 -52.19
N LYS A 61 17.13 -70.73 -52.18
CA LYS A 61 17.07 -71.65 -53.33
C LYS A 61 15.61 -72.05 -53.54
N PHE A 62 15.01 -71.64 -54.67
CA PHE A 62 13.83 -72.30 -55.24
C PHE A 62 13.85 -72.13 -56.77
N PHE A 63 13.43 -73.19 -57.45
CA PHE A 63 13.63 -73.56 -58.86
C PHE A 63 13.52 -72.46 -59.95
N GLY A 64 14.47 -72.49 -60.90
CA GLY A 64 14.18 -72.30 -62.34
C GLY A 64 14.18 -70.90 -62.97
N PHE A 65 14.35 -69.80 -62.23
CA PHE A 65 14.32 -68.46 -62.82
C PHE A 65 15.63 -67.69 -62.62
N LYS A 66 16.26 -67.25 -63.71
CA LYS A 66 17.38 -66.29 -63.71
C LYS A 66 16.93 -64.99 -63.03
N LYS A 67 17.30 -64.77 -61.76
CA LYS A 67 17.03 -63.52 -61.02
C LYS A 67 17.91 -62.38 -61.55
N LYS A 68 17.27 -61.28 -61.97
CA LYS A 68 17.93 -59.99 -62.19
C LYS A 68 18.39 -59.42 -60.85
N LYS A 69 19.61 -58.89 -60.79
CA LYS A 69 20.06 -58.01 -59.71
C LYS A 69 19.23 -56.73 -59.77
N THR A 70 18.46 -56.45 -58.73
CA THR A 70 17.79 -55.16 -58.54
C THR A 70 18.63 -54.38 -57.55
N THR A 71 19.29 -53.33 -58.01
CA THR A 71 20.06 -52.42 -57.16
C THR A 71 19.11 -51.31 -56.70
N THR A 72 18.74 -51.30 -55.43
CA THR A 72 17.91 -50.25 -54.83
C THR A 72 18.84 -49.20 -54.23
N SER A 73 18.96 -48.04 -54.89
CA SER A 73 19.64 -46.88 -54.30
C SER A 73 18.60 -45.99 -53.63
N ALA A 74 18.61 -45.93 -52.29
CA ALA A 74 17.82 -44.96 -51.54
C ALA A 74 18.63 -43.67 -51.43
N LYS A 75 18.12 -42.57 -51.98
CA LYS A 75 18.58 -41.21 -51.68
C LYS A 75 17.74 -40.68 -50.52
N THR A 76 18.38 -40.29 -49.44
CA THR A 76 17.73 -39.61 -48.33
C THR A 76 18.10 -38.14 -48.42
N ASP A 77 17.20 -37.32 -48.97
CA ASP A 77 17.29 -35.87 -48.87
C ASP A 77 16.65 -35.45 -47.54
N THR A 78 17.47 -35.14 -46.56
CA THR A 78 17.06 -34.50 -45.31
C THR A 78 17.10 -32.99 -45.50
N THR A 79 16.07 -32.43 -46.12
CA THR A 79 15.81 -30.99 -46.05
C THR A 79 15.36 -30.63 -44.63
N GLY A 80 15.92 -29.53 -44.10
CA GLY A 80 15.91 -29.12 -42.70
C GLY A 80 14.60 -29.28 -41.95
N GLU A 81 14.73 -29.64 -40.67
CA GLU A 81 13.62 -29.76 -39.72
C GLU A 81 12.96 -28.40 -39.53
N LYS A 82 11.75 -28.23 -40.08
CA LYS A 82 10.94 -27.02 -39.85
C LYS A 82 9.95 -27.28 -38.72
N ILE A 83 9.87 -26.38 -37.75
CA ILE A 83 8.83 -26.43 -36.71
C ILE A 83 7.47 -26.26 -37.41
N ILE A 84 6.63 -27.30 -37.35
CA ILE A 84 5.35 -27.36 -38.08
C ILE A 84 4.20 -26.83 -37.21
N ASP A 85 4.30 -26.99 -35.88
CA ASP A 85 3.23 -26.61 -34.96
C ASP A 85 3.80 -26.28 -33.58
N GLN A 86 3.27 -25.23 -32.94
CA GLN A 86 3.66 -24.77 -31.61
C GLN A 86 2.41 -24.68 -30.74
N TRP A 87 2.22 -25.67 -29.85
CA TRP A 87 1.11 -25.66 -28.90
C TRP A 87 1.56 -25.03 -27.57
N LEU A 88 1.16 -23.79 -27.31
CA LEU A 88 1.39 -23.13 -26.02
C LEU A 88 0.43 -23.69 -24.97
N GLN A 89 0.86 -24.70 -24.21
CA GLN A 89 0.18 -25.05 -22.97
C GLN A 89 0.93 -24.41 -21.79
N PRO A 90 0.37 -23.38 -21.13
CA PRO A 90 0.96 -22.89 -19.90
C PRO A 90 0.70 -23.89 -18.78
N GLU A 91 1.67 -24.77 -18.50
CA GLU A 91 1.73 -25.51 -17.24
C GLU A 91 2.08 -24.52 -16.12
N PHE A 92 1.05 -23.90 -15.57
CA PHE A 92 1.17 -23.24 -14.28
C PHE A 92 0.99 -24.30 -13.19
N ASP A 93 2.07 -24.93 -12.74
CA ASP A 93 2.09 -25.56 -11.42
C ASP A 93 2.14 -24.43 -10.36
N LYS A 94 0.98 -23.83 -10.14
CA LYS A 94 0.77 -22.79 -9.13
C LYS A 94 -0.26 -23.31 -8.16
N ILE A 95 0.18 -23.65 -6.95
CA ILE A 95 -0.71 -23.80 -5.80
C ILE A 95 -1.34 -22.42 -5.55
N ARG A 96 -2.54 -22.20 -6.09
CA ARG A 96 -3.33 -21.01 -5.79
C ARG A 96 -4.03 -21.26 -4.46
N TYR A 97 -3.57 -20.61 -3.40
CA TYR A 97 -4.40 -20.50 -2.21
C TYR A 97 -5.62 -19.65 -2.56
N ALA A 98 -6.80 -20.27 -2.60
CA ALA A 98 -8.07 -19.58 -2.72
C ALA A 98 -8.42 -18.93 -1.36
N VAL A 99 -7.64 -17.92 -0.96
CA VAL A 99 -7.95 -17.13 0.23
C VAL A 99 -8.96 -16.06 -0.18
N GLY A 100 -10.24 -16.39 0.00
CA GLY A 100 -11.29 -15.38 -0.07
C GLY A 100 -11.30 -14.54 1.20
N ILE A 101 -11.37 -13.21 1.05
CA ILE A 101 -11.69 -12.33 2.18
C ILE A 101 -13.14 -12.67 2.57
N ARG A 102 -13.31 -13.35 3.71
CA ARG A 102 -14.63 -13.76 4.21
C ARG A 102 -15.45 -12.55 4.68
N GLU A 103 -14.76 -11.59 5.30
CA GLU A 103 -15.39 -10.39 5.87
C GLU A 103 -14.35 -9.26 5.96
N LEU A 104 -14.74 -8.06 5.55
CA LEU A 104 -14.00 -6.82 5.73
C LEU A 104 -14.91 -5.84 6.47
N SER A 105 -14.71 -5.69 7.78
CA SER A 105 -15.43 -4.71 8.58
C SER A 105 -14.64 -3.40 8.62
N VAL A 106 -15.20 -2.32 8.07
CA VAL A 106 -14.66 -0.96 8.22
C VAL A 106 -15.45 -0.26 9.32
N ALA A 107 -14.83 -0.06 10.48
CA ALA A 107 -15.41 0.74 11.54
C ALA A 107 -15.10 2.23 11.29
N ALA A 108 -16.12 3.03 11.05
CA ALA A 108 -16.01 4.48 10.97
C ALA A 108 -16.37 5.10 12.32
N TYR A 109 -15.43 5.82 12.93
CA TYR A 109 -15.67 6.57 14.16
C TYR A 109 -16.20 7.96 13.81
N LYS A 110 -17.33 8.33 14.41
CA LYS A 110 -17.88 9.68 14.33
C LYS A 110 -17.64 10.39 15.65
N PHE A 111 -16.96 11.52 15.62
CA PHE A 111 -16.74 12.34 16.81
C PHE A 111 -17.91 13.29 17.05
N ALA A 112 -18.23 13.56 18.31
CA ALA A 112 -19.18 14.60 18.69
C ALA A 112 -18.68 15.99 18.25
N GLU A 113 -19.60 16.93 18.03
CA GLU A 113 -19.27 18.30 17.61
C GLU A 113 -18.54 19.09 18.69
N GLN A 114 -18.90 18.83 19.94
CA GLN A 114 -18.30 19.43 21.12
C GLN A 114 -17.98 18.33 22.13
N SER A 115 -16.81 18.43 22.75
CA SER A 115 -16.42 17.60 23.88
C SER A 115 -15.77 18.45 24.95
N GLU A 116 -15.85 18.00 26.19
CA GLU A 116 -15.36 18.74 27.34
C GLU A 116 -14.51 17.85 28.24
N LEU A 117 -13.37 18.38 28.63
CA LEU A 117 -12.50 17.79 29.63
C LEU A 117 -12.55 18.67 30.87
N ILE A 118 -12.87 18.09 32.01
CA ILE A 118 -12.85 18.77 33.31
C ILE A 118 -11.85 18.05 34.21
N SER A 119 -10.89 18.78 34.75
CA SER A 119 -9.90 18.23 35.65
C SER A 119 -10.49 17.92 37.02
N VAL A 120 -9.86 16.99 37.73
CA VAL A 120 -9.96 16.91 39.20
C VAL A 120 -9.48 18.25 39.78
N PRO A 121 -10.07 18.73 40.90
CA PRO A 121 -9.63 19.96 41.54
C PRO A 121 -8.16 19.87 41.99
N PHE A 122 -7.36 20.83 41.53
CA PHE A 122 -6.01 21.07 42.01
C PHE A 122 -6.08 21.76 43.36
N VAL A 123 -5.33 21.24 44.35
CA VAL A 123 -5.34 21.75 45.72
C VAL A 123 -3.96 22.31 46.07
N SER A 124 -3.94 23.52 46.63
CA SER A 124 -2.75 24.15 47.20
C SER A 124 -2.91 24.31 48.71
N PRO A 125 -1.85 24.06 49.51
CA PRO A 125 -1.89 24.28 50.96
C PRO A 125 -2.00 25.77 51.31
N LYS A 126 -1.40 26.63 50.49
CA LYS A 126 -1.47 28.10 50.62
C LYS A 126 -2.49 28.68 49.64
N GLU A 127 -2.97 29.88 49.94
CA GLU A 127 -3.82 30.65 49.03
C GLU A 127 -3.12 30.86 47.68
N ILE A 128 -3.82 30.59 46.59
CA ILE A 128 -3.35 30.73 45.22
C ILE A 128 -3.62 32.16 44.79
N VAL A 129 -2.56 32.89 44.45
CA VAL A 129 -2.60 34.32 44.14
C VAL A 129 -2.58 34.55 42.63
N LYS A 130 -1.88 33.70 41.89
CA LYS A 130 -1.74 33.82 40.43
C LYS A 130 -1.84 32.47 39.77
N VAL A 131 -2.51 32.43 38.62
CA VAL A 131 -2.66 31.22 37.82
C VAL A 131 -2.46 31.52 36.35
N ASN A 132 -1.73 30.64 35.68
CA ASN A 132 -1.56 30.64 34.24
C ASN A 132 -1.52 29.20 33.71
N VAL A 133 -1.85 29.04 32.43
CA VAL A 133 -1.94 27.74 31.76
C VAL A 133 -0.94 27.68 30.62
N VAL A 134 -0.28 26.55 30.47
CA VAL A 134 0.52 26.19 29.28
C VAL A 134 -0.08 24.93 28.70
N VAL A 135 -0.28 24.90 27.38
CA VAL A 135 -0.91 23.75 26.70
C VAL A 135 -0.06 23.27 25.54
N ASP A 136 -0.14 21.98 25.25
CA ASP A 136 0.32 21.40 23.99
C ASP A 136 -0.91 20.87 23.26
N GLU A 137 -1.25 21.54 22.16
CA GLU A 137 -2.44 21.25 21.36
C GLU A 137 -2.06 20.86 19.94
N TYR A 138 -2.87 19.99 19.35
CA TYR A 138 -2.80 19.63 17.95
C TYR A 138 -4.13 19.94 17.28
N ILE A 139 -4.07 20.87 16.33
CA ILE A 139 -5.18 21.22 15.46
C ILE A 139 -4.90 20.58 14.10
N PRO A 140 -5.79 19.71 13.61
CA PRO A 140 -5.65 19.10 12.30
C PRO A 140 -5.52 20.16 11.17
N PRO A 141 -4.64 19.99 10.18
CA PRO A 141 -4.35 21.00 9.16
C PRO A 141 -5.54 21.43 8.30
N GLN A 142 -6.54 20.56 8.15
CA GLN A 142 -7.75 20.85 7.38
C GLN A 142 -8.75 21.76 8.13
N PHE A 143 -8.50 22.04 9.41
CA PHE A 143 -9.33 22.95 10.19
C PHE A 143 -8.88 24.39 9.94
N ASP A 144 -9.83 25.32 9.97
CA ASP A 144 -9.50 26.74 9.86
C ASP A 144 -8.62 27.18 11.04
N LEU A 145 -7.38 27.59 10.74
CA LEU A 145 -6.41 28.07 11.72
C LEU A 145 -6.76 29.46 12.29
N SER A 146 -7.67 30.18 11.63
CA SER A 146 -8.19 31.47 12.11
C SER A 146 -9.12 31.29 13.32
N GLN A 147 -9.82 30.14 13.37
CA GLN A 147 -10.73 29.79 14.45
C GLN A 147 -10.02 29.06 15.60
N ARG A 148 -10.48 29.32 16.83
CA ARG A 148 -10.03 28.59 18.02
C ARG A 148 -10.93 27.41 18.30
N TRP A 149 -10.41 26.21 18.02
CA TRP A 149 -11.11 24.94 18.21
C TRP A 149 -11.09 24.43 19.65
N ILE A 150 -10.10 24.86 20.44
CA ILE A 150 -10.01 24.53 21.86
C ILE A 150 -10.10 25.82 22.69
N LYS A 151 -11.04 25.85 23.64
CA LYS A 151 -11.26 26.96 24.57
C LYS A 151 -10.95 26.50 25.99
N TYR A 152 -10.20 27.31 26.74
CA TYR A 152 -9.75 26.95 28.09
C TYR A 152 -10.43 27.81 29.16
N PHE A 153 -10.76 27.18 30.28
CA PHE A 153 -11.44 27.81 31.39
C PHE A 153 -10.89 27.35 32.72
N ILE A 154 -10.93 28.24 33.71
CA ILE A 154 -10.58 27.97 35.09
C ILE A 154 -11.77 28.31 35.98
N LYS A 155 -12.01 27.47 36.98
CA LYS A 155 -13.03 27.67 37.99
C LYS A 155 -12.42 27.56 39.38
N VAL A 156 -12.77 28.52 40.23
CA VAL A 156 -12.50 28.46 41.67
C VAL A 156 -13.54 27.57 42.34
N GLU A 157 -13.09 26.67 43.21
CA GLU A 157 -14.02 25.84 43.99
C GLU A 157 -14.86 26.73 44.92
N GLY A 158 -16.19 26.59 44.86
CA GLY A 158 -17.14 27.45 45.58
C GLY A 158 -17.72 28.59 44.73
N SER A 159 -17.05 28.98 43.64
CA SER A 159 -17.64 29.87 42.63
C SER A 159 -18.49 29.07 41.64
N ASN A 160 -19.53 29.68 41.07
CA ASN A 160 -20.30 29.07 39.98
C ASN A 160 -19.78 29.47 38.58
N ASN A 161 -18.87 30.44 38.49
CA ASN A 161 -18.49 31.04 37.23
C ASN A 161 -17.17 30.45 36.69
N TRP A 162 -17.20 30.04 35.42
CA TRP A 162 -16.00 29.67 34.65
C TRP A 162 -15.36 30.93 34.07
N ILE A 163 -14.06 31.08 34.27
CA ILE A 163 -13.28 32.20 33.74
C ILE A 163 -12.48 31.70 32.55
N ARG A 164 -12.70 32.30 31.38
CA ARG A 164 -11.93 31.98 30.17
C ARG A 164 -10.47 32.43 30.36
N ILE A 165 -9.54 31.58 29.97
CA ILE A 165 -8.09 31.85 30.01
C ILE A 165 -7.45 31.48 28.67
N ASN A 166 -6.47 32.27 28.26
CA ASN A 166 -5.64 32.01 27.09
C ASN A 166 -4.31 31.38 27.54
N PRO A 167 -3.80 30.33 26.89
CA PRO A 167 -2.51 29.76 27.26
C PRO A 167 -1.37 30.75 27.05
N MET A 168 -0.34 30.66 27.89
CA MET A 168 0.83 31.54 27.84
C MET A 168 1.63 31.39 26.53
N ASN A 169 1.65 30.18 25.98
CA ASN A 169 2.35 29.85 24.74
C ASN A 169 1.53 30.10 23.48
N SER A 170 0.32 30.67 23.62
CA SER A 170 -0.56 31.03 22.51
C SER A 170 -0.54 32.55 22.27
N PRO A 171 -0.77 33.00 21.03
CA PRO A 171 -0.92 34.42 20.73
C PRO A 171 -2.14 34.99 21.46
N THR A 172 -2.14 36.30 21.69
CA THR A 172 -3.22 37.00 22.38
C THR A 172 -4.52 36.92 21.56
N ILE A 173 -5.62 36.60 22.24
CA ILE A 173 -6.94 36.42 21.61
C ILE A 173 -7.95 37.39 22.20
N PHE A 174 -8.95 37.71 21.40
CA PHE A 174 -10.08 38.55 21.79
C PHE A 174 -11.34 37.69 21.88
N ASP A 175 -12.21 38.02 22.83
CA ASP A 175 -13.53 37.42 22.97
C ASP A 175 -14.51 38.03 21.96
N GLU A 176 -15.71 37.46 21.87
CA GLU A 176 -16.80 37.94 21.01
C GLU A 176 -17.19 39.40 21.31
N SER A 177 -16.97 39.86 22.55
CA SER A 177 -17.17 41.25 22.97
C SER A 177 -16.01 42.19 22.62
N GLY A 178 -14.96 41.71 21.94
CA GLY A 178 -13.74 42.46 21.65
C GLY A 178 -12.80 42.66 22.85
N ALA A 179 -13.10 42.07 24.00
CA ALA A 179 -12.23 42.12 25.18
C ALA A 179 -11.08 41.10 25.05
N ILE A 180 -9.89 41.45 25.53
CA ILE A 180 -8.74 40.53 25.55
C ILE A 180 -9.03 39.38 26.52
N VAL A 181 -8.87 38.14 26.07
CA VAL A 181 -8.92 36.99 26.97
C VAL A 181 -7.62 36.93 27.76
N PRO A 182 -7.69 36.90 29.10
CA PRO A 182 -6.51 37.00 29.93
C PRO A 182 -5.62 35.77 29.81
N LYS A 183 -4.31 35.96 29.89
CA LYS A 183 -3.33 34.86 30.02
C LYS A 183 -3.02 34.52 31.48
N ILE A 184 -3.19 35.50 32.35
CA ILE A 184 -2.90 35.38 33.79
C ILE A 184 -4.16 35.81 34.56
N ILE A 185 -4.53 35.01 35.55
CA ILE A 185 -5.60 35.34 36.49
C ILE A 185 -4.97 35.56 37.86
N ASN A 186 -5.17 36.75 38.41
CA ASN A 186 -4.76 37.13 39.74
C ASN A 186 -5.97 37.11 40.67
N PHE A 187 -5.85 36.45 41.83
CA PHE A 187 -6.89 36.33 42.84
C PHE A 187 -6.53 37.17 44.06
N ASN A 188 -7.52 37.90 44.61
CA ASN A 188 -7.41 38.65 45.87
C ASN A 188 -6.20 39.62 45.93
N LEU A 189 -5.82 40.17 44.77
CA LEU A 189 -4.80 41.20 44.64
C LEU A 189 -5.40 42.50 44.10
N PRO A 190 -5.00 43.66 44.65
CA PRO A 190 -5.34 44.94 44.07
C PRO A 190 -4.75 45.05 42.66
N LYS A 191 -5.50 45.64 41.73
CA LYS A 191 -5.01 45.92 40.38
C LYS A 191 -3.91 46.99 40.46
N PRO A 192 -2.66 46.69 40.09
CA PRO A 192 -1.60 47.69 40.05
C PRO A 192 -1.83 48.68 38.91
N THR A 193 -1.33 49.90 39.04
CA THR A 193 -1.40 50.94 38.00
C THR A 193 -0.67 50.51 36.71
N THR A 194 0.34 49.64 36.83
CA THR A 194 1.13 49.09 35.72
C THR A 194 0.63 47.72 35.23
N ALA A 195 -0.62 47.35 35.54
CA ALA A 195 -1.19 46.07 35.12
C ALA A 195 -1.16 45.88 33.60
N GLN A 196 -0.76 44.69 33.17
CA GLN A 196 -0.82 44.33 31.75
C GLN A 196 -2.29 44.14 31.33
N LEU A 197 -2.58 44.42 30.06
CA LEU A 197 -3.92 44.23 29.48
C LEU A 197 -4.34 42.76 29.45
N GLU A 198 -3.38 41.83 29.50
CA GLU A 198 -3.60 40.38 29.48
C GLU A 198 -3.81 39.78 30.87
N ASP A 199 -3.78 40.62 31.92
CA ASP A 199 -4.01 40.19 33.31
C ASP A 199 -5.46 40.45 33.73
N LYS A 200 -6.10 39.43 34.27
CA LYS A 200 -7.42 39.55 34.92
C LYS A 200 -7.26 39.53 36.43
N TYR A 201 -8.01 40.41 37.11
CA TYR A 201 -8.05 40.49 38.56
C TYR A 201 -9.44 40.06 39.02
N GLN A 202 -9.50 39.05 39.87
CA GLN A 202 -10.74 38.48 40.41
C GLN A 202 -10.67 38.55 41.94
N PHE A 203 -11.68 39.16 42.55
CA PHE A 203 -11.86 39.14 44.00
C PHE A 203 -12.83 38.01 44.36
N THR A 204 -12.48 37.25 45.39
CA THR A 204 -13.31 36.21 45.99
C THR A 204 -13.40 36.47 47.49
N ASP A 205 -14.53 36.12 48.10
CA ASP A 205 -14.73 36.32 49.54
C ASP A 205 -13.80 35.41 50.37
N ASP A 206 -13.59 34.19 49.87
CA ASP A 206 -12.72 33.19 50.49
C ASP A 206 -11.35 33.10 49.81
N PRO A 207 -10.29 32.70 50.55
CA PRO A 207 -8.98 32.38 49.99
C PRO A 207 -9.07 31.22 48.98
N VAL A 208 -8.60 31.47 47.75
CA VAL A 208 -8.60 30.46 46.68
C VAL A 208 -7.57 29.37 46.97
N LYS A 209 -8.01 28.18 47.39
CA LYS A 209 -7.12 27.03 47.63
C LYS A 209 -7.28 25.90 46.61
N LYS A 210 -8.41 25.88 45.90
CA LYS A 210 -8.78 24.79 44.99
C LYS A 210 -9.26 25.34 43.65
N LEU A 211 -8.76 24.75 42.57
CA LEU A 211 -9.06 25.17 41.19
C LEU A 211 -9.38 23.99 40.30
N ARG A 212 -10.32 24.16 39.37
CA ARG A 212 -10.60 23.21 38.30
C ARG A 212 -10.25 23.83 36.95
N PHE A 213 -9.70 23.00 36.08
CA PHE A 213 -9.43 23.33 34.69
C PHE A 213 -10.49 22.68 33.80
N ARG A 214 -10.95 23.40 32.79
CA ARG A 214 -11.84 22.87 31.76
C ARG A 214 -11.32 23.25 30.38
N ALA A 215 -11.25 22.26 29.50
CA ALA A 215 -11.00 22.46 28.08
C ALA A 215 -12.26 22.05 27.30
N VAL A 216 -12.73 22.94 26.43
CA VAL A 216 -13.85 22.70 25.53
C VAL A 216 -13.28 22.57 24.14
N LEU A 217 -13.38 21.38 23.56
CA LEU A 217 -12.92 21.06 22.22
C LEU A 217 -14.13 21.09 21.29
N THR A 218 -13.97 21.75 20.15
CA THR A 218 -15.01 21.89 19.12
C THR A 218 -14.45 21.47 17.78
N ARG A 219 -15.29 20.94 16.90
CA ARG A 219 -14.93 20.62 15.52
C ARG A 219 -15.86 21.32 14.52
N PRO A 220 -15.43 21.52 13.26
CA PRO A 220 -16.31 22.00 12.21
C PRO A 220 -17.41 20.96 11.93
N VAL A 221 -18.60 21.48 11.60
CA VAL A 221 -19.77 20.66 11.25
C VAL A 221 -19.74 20.31 9.77
N GLY A 222 -20.04 19.04 9.45
CA GLY A 222 -20.20 18.55 8.08
C GLY A 222 -18.94 18.06 7.38
N GLY A 223 -19.17 17.28 6.32
CA GLY A 223 -18.15 16.75 5.40
C GLY A 223 -17.21 15.70 6.02
N ASP A 224 -15.98 15.66 5.50
CA ASP A 224 -14.96 14.69 5.91
C ASP A 224 -14.42 14.92 7.34
N ASN A 225 -14.83 16.01 7.99
CA ASN A 225 -14.39 16.39 9.33
C ASN A 225 -15.09 15.59 10.46
N GLU A 226 -16.11 14.79 10.15
CA GLU A 226 -16.78 13.96 11.17
C GLU A 226 -15.87 12.91 11.80
N SER A 227 -14.81 12.52 11.09
CA SER A 227 -13.83 11.52 11.54
C SER A 227 -12.59 12.13 12.18
N ILE A 228 -12.56 13.45 12.40
CA ILE A 228 -11.36 14.16 12.86
C ILE A 228 -11.71 15.15 13.99
N THR A 229 -10.86 15.23 15.01
CA THR A 229 -11.06 16.06 16.20
C THR A 229 -9.76 16.78 16.54
N PRO A 230 -9.81 18.01 17.10
CA PRO A 230 -8.62 18.60 17.71
C PRO A 230 -8.23 17.78 18.95
N MET A 231 -6.96 17.85 19.32
CA MET A 231 -6.42 17.10 20.44
C MET A 231 -5.67 18.01 21.40
N LEU A 232 -6.00 17.91 22.68
CA LEU A 232 -5.19 18.44 23.77
C LEU A 232 -4.23 17.34 24.22
N LYS A 233 -2.94 17.45 23.90
CA LYS A 233 -1.93 16.44 24.24
C LYS A 233 -1.53 16.52 25.71
N SER A 234 -1.21 17.73 26.16
CA SER A 234 -0.85 17.98 27.54
C SER A 234 -1.25 19.38 27.96
N TYR A 235 -1.42 19.56 29.28
CA TYR A 235 -1.62 20.87 29.87
C TYR A 235 -0.88 20.96 31.19
N ARG A 236 -0.44 22.16 31.54
CA ARG A 236 0.21 22.48 32.80
C ARG A 236 -0.44 23.71 33.40
N LEU A 237 -0.97 23.54 34.61
CA LEU A 237 -1.48 24.62 35.43
C LEU A 237 -0.35 25.10 36.34
N ILE A 238 0.09 26.35 36.15
CA ILE A 238 1.11 26.98 36.99
C ILE A 238 0.36 27.85 38.00
N MET A 239 0.48 27.48 39.28
CA MET A 239 -0.17 28.17 40.40
C MET A 239 0.91 28.78 41.29
N VAL A 240 0.79 30.08 41.58
CA VAL A 240 1.70 30.77 42.50
C VAL A 240 0.99 30.96 43.83
N PRO A 241 1.46 30.32 44.90
CA PRO A 241 0.90 30.53 46.23
C PRO A 241 1.33 31.89 46.80
N ARG A 242 0.54 32.41 47.75
CA ARG A 242 0.92 33.56 48.56
C ARG A 242 2.16 33.21 49.37
N SER A 243 3.20 34.04 49.27
CA SER A 243 4.44 33.90 50.04
C SER A 243 4.16 33.96 51.52
#